data_AF-A0A069D276-F1
#
_entry.id   AF-A0A069D276-F1
#
_cell.length_a   1.000
_cell.length_b   1.000
_cell.length_c   1.000
_cell.angle_alpha   90.00
_cell.angle_beta   90.00
_cell.angle_gamma   90.00
#
_symmetry.space_group_name_H-M   'P 1'
#
loop_
_entity.id
_entity.type
_entity.pdbx_description
1 polymer ?
#
loop_
_entity_poly.entity_id
_entity_poly.type
_entity_poly.pdbx_seq_one_letter_code
_entity_poly.pdbx_strand_id
1 'polypeptide(L)'
;MKKVTALLLLSVCSIQQSCSSNDIDLNPNEQQEKTVFKEEFDSFNTNVWTKEVHEAGWTNQELQAYDEAHVSVGKDDGKSVLILTAERKGNKIISGRVNSKGKKSFKYGRIEASIKIPKTANGLWPAF
;
A
#
# COMPACT_ATOMS: atom_id res chain seq x y z
N MET A 1 -80.07 -7.34 -10.72
CA MET A 1 -79.33 -7.62 -11.96
C MET A 1 -77.85 -7.74 -11.64
N LYS A 2 -77.28 -8.89 -12.01
CA LYS A 2 -75.87 -9.33 -12.08
C LYS A 2 -74.80 -8.50 -11.34
N LYS A 3 -74.28 -9.11 -10.26
CA LYS A 3 -73.03 -8.79 -9.58
C LYS A 3 -71.87 -8.87 -10.60
N VAL A 4 -71.06 -7.83 -10.71
CA VAL A 4 -69.74 -7.90 -11.34
C VAL A 4 -68.75 -7.42 -10.29
N THR A 5 -68.25 -8.37 -9.50
CA THR A 5 -67.17 -8.13 -8.55
C THR A 5 -65.87 -8.11 -9.36
N ALA A 6 -65.32 -6.93 -9.59
CA ALA A 6 -63.99 -6.77 -10.17
C ALA A 6 -62.95 -7.19 -9.12
N LEU A 7 -62.46 -8.42 -9.24
CA LEU A 7 -61.36 -8.93 -8.42
C LEU A 7 -60.04 -8.46 -9.05
N LEU A 8 -59.53 -7.32 -8.56
CA LEU A 8 -58.22 -6.80 -8.92
C LEU A 8 -57.16 -7.70 -8.25
N LEU A 9 -56.62 -8.67 -8.98
CA LEU A 9 -55.47 -9.47 -8.55
C LEU A 9 -54.21 -8.58 -8.54
N LEU A 10 -54.02 -7.85 -7.44
CA LEU A 10 -52.74 -7.26 -7.07
C LEU A 10 -51.77 -8.42 -6.78
N SER A 11 -51.03 -8.83 -7.80
CA SER A 11 -49.85 -9.68 -7.67
C SER A 11 -48.82 -8.92 -6.84
N VAL A 12 -48.91 -9.06 -5.52
CA VAL A 12 -47.82 -8.74 -4.59
C VAL A 12 -46.71 -9.73 -4.91
N CYS A 13 -45.80 -9.30 -5.79
CA CYS A 13 -44.53 -9.98 -5.97
C CYS A 13 -43.77 -9.77 -4.67
N SER A 14 -43.89 -10.73 -3.76
CA SER A 14 -43.04 -10.84 -2.59
C SER A 14 -41.61 -10.95 -3.09
N ILE A 15 -40.92 -9.81 -3.18
CA ILE A 15 -39.46 -9.80 -3.22
C ILE A 15 -39.05 -10.39 -1.88
N GLN A 16 -38.83 -11.70 -1.85
CA GLN A 16 -38.07 -12.33 -0.79
C GLN A 16 -36.70 -11.66 -0.85
N GLN A 17 -36.48 -10.70 0.04
CA GLN A 17 -35.15 -10.37 0.49
C GLN A 17 -34.62 -11.67 1.09
N SER A 18 -33.81 -12.39 0.32
CA SER A 18 -32.86 -13.33 0.89
C SER A 18 -31.85 -12.47 1.66
N CYS A 19 -32.23 -12.06 2.87
CA CYS A 19 -31.26 -11.78 3.91
C CYS A 19 -30.71 -13.15 4.29
N SER A 20 -29.72 -13.63 3.53
CA SER A 20 -28.82 -14.64 4.05
C SER A 20 -28.04 -13.96 5.16
N SER A 21 -28.61 -13.98 6.38
CA SER A 21 -27.85 -13.72 7.59
C SER A 21 -26.84 -14.86 7.69
N ASN A 22 -25.72 -14.70 6.99
CA ASN A 22 -24.51 -15.37 7.39
C ASN A 22 -24.13 -14.68 8.70
N ASP A 23 -24.66 -15.18 9.80
CA ASP A 23 -24.08 -14.96 11.12
C ASP A 23 -22.68 -15.57 11.03
N ILE A 24 -21.73 -14.76 10.54
CA ILE A 24 -20.32 -15.02 10.71
C ILE A 24 -20.15 -15.00 12.22
N ASP A 25 -19.93 -16.17 12.79
CA ASP A 25 -19.47 -16.37 14.15
C ASP A 25 -18.13 -15.62 14.27
N LEU A 26 -18.21 -14.33 14.57
CA LEU A 26 -17.08 -13.49 14.88
C LEU A 26 -16.54 -14.02 16.20
N ASN A 27 -15.57 -14.93 16.09
CA ASN A 27 -14.76 -15.33 17.22
C ASN A 27 -14.27 -14.05 17.93
N PRO A 28 -14.72 -13.75 19.16
CA PRO A 28 -14.41 -12.51 19.87
C PRO A 28 -12.92 -12.39 20.24
N ASN A 29 -12.13 -13.43 19.92
CA ASN A 29 -10.72 -13.55 20.23
C ASN A 29 -9.78 -13.27 19.04
N GLU A 30 -10.26 -12.67 17.94
CA GLU A 30 -9.34 -11.96 17.04
C GLU A 30 -8.76 -10.78 17.81
N GLN A 31 -7.59 -10.99 18.44
CA GLN A 31 -6.88 -9.93 19.11
C GLN A 31 -6.56 -8.86 18.07
N GLN A 32 -7.27 -7.74 18.16
CA GLN A 32 -7.06 -6.59 17.30
C GLN A 32 -5.58 -6.20 17.37
N GLU A 33 -4.87 -6.42 16.27
CA GLU A 33 -3.42 -6.25 16.24
C GLU A 33 -3.08 -4.80 16.55
N LYS A 34 -2.37 -4.57 17.67
CA LYS A 34 -2.06 -3.21 18.13
C LYS A 34 -1.00 -2.59 17.23
N THR A 35 -1.38 -1.57 16.47
CA THR A 35 -0.43 -0.75 15.70
C THR A 35 0.52 0.00 16.66
N VAL A 36 1.81 -0.35 16.64
CA VAL A 36 2.86 0.30 17.45
C VAL A 36 3.61 1.41 16.72
N PHE A 37 3.58 1.36 15.39
CA PHE A 37 4.22 2.35 14.52
C PHE A 37 3.51 2.33 13.17
N LYS A 38 3.35 3.51 12.59
CA LYS A 38 2.74 3.71 11.29
C LYS A 38 3.37 4.94 10.65
N GLU A 39 3.75 4.83 9.39
CA GLU A 39 4.27 5.93 8.59
C GLU A 39 3.41 6.06 7.34
N GLU A 40 2.70 7.18 7.23
CA GLU A 40 1.84 7.48 6.09
C GLU A 40 2.55 8.32 5.03
N PHE A 41 3.79 8.76 5.31
CA PHE A 41 4.59 9.59 4.42
C PHE A 41 3.88 10.89 4.03
N ASP A 42 3.26 11.59 4.98
CA ASP A 42 2.79 12.97 4.74
C ASP A 42 3.96 13.95 4.60
N SER A 43 5.12 13.60 5.19
CA SER A 43 6.40 14.27 5.03
C SER A 43 7.55 13.28 5.22
N PHE A 44 8.77 13.64 4.80
CA PHE A 44 9.93 12.79 5.04
C PHE A 44 10.42 12.95 6.50
N ASN A 45 10.09 11.98 7.36
CA ASN A 45 10.45 12.03 8.77
C ASN A 45 11.91 11.59 9.01
N THR A 46 12.81 12.56 9.17
CA THR A 46 14.24 12.30 9.41
C THR A 46 14.55 11.67 10.77
N ASN A 47 13.61 11.68 11.73
CA ASN A 47 13.77 10.96 13.00
C ASN A 47 13.53 9.46 12.84
N VAL A 48 12.96 9.02 11.71
CA VAL A 48 12.71 7.60 11.40
C VAL A 48 13.61 7.13 10.27
N TRP A 49 13.71 7.91 9.18
CA TRP A 49 14.35 7.49 7.93
C TRP A 49 15.63 8.26 7.66
N THR A 50 16.59 7.58 7.03
CA THR A 50 17.82 8.14 6.48
C THR A 50 17.86 7.85 5.00
N LYS A 51 18.13 8.86 4.18
CA LYS A 51 18.43 8.70 2.75
C LYS A 51 19.88 8.21 2.63
N GLU A 52 20.11 7.18 1.82
CA GLU A 52 21.46 6.65 1.62
C GLU A 52 22.11 7.27 0.38
N VAL A 53 23.43 7.46 0.46
CA VAL A 53 24.26 7.95 -0.64
C VAL A 53 25.40 6.96 -0.85
N HIS A 54 25.47 6.39 -2.05
CA HIS A 54 26.50 5.42 -2.43
C HIS A 54 26.82 5.52 -3.91
N GLU A 55 28.07 5.20 -4.27
CA GLU A 55 28.48 5.10 -5.66
C GLU A 55 27.91 3.86 -6.36
N ALA A 56 27.84 3.88 -7.69
CA ALA A 56 27.47 2.72 -8.47
C ALA A 56 28.43 1.54 -8.21
N GLY A 57 27.89 0.33 -8.15
CA GLY A 57 28.65 -0.89 -7.87
C GLY A 57 28.99 -1.12 -6.39
N TRP A 58 28.51 -0.27 -5.47
CA TRP A 58 28.77 -0.40 -4.03
C TRP A 58 28.49 -1.80 -3.47
N THR A 59 27.37 -2.40 -3.89
CA THR A 59 27.00 -3.79 -3.59
C THR A 59 26.55 -4.51 -4.86
N ASN A 60 26.69 -5.85 -4.86
CA ASN A 60 26.10 -6.75 -5.87
C ASN A 60 26.35 -6.40 -7.35
N GLN A 61 27.39 -5.61 -7.66
CA GLN A 61 27.64 -5.09 -9.01
C GLN A 61 26.45 -4.28 -9.57
N GLU A 62 25.69 -3.63 -8.69
CA GLU A 62 24.54 -2.80 -9.04
C GLU A 62 24.96 -1.59 -9.90
N LEU A 63 24.11 -1.18 -10.83
CA LEU A 63 24.46 -0.15 -11.82
C LEU A 63 24.16 1.28 -11.35
N GLN A 64 23.28 1.45 -10.38
CA GLN A 64 22.85 2.75 -9.89
C GLN A 64 23.76 3.29 -8.79
N ALA A 65 24.06 4.58 -8.83
CA ALA A 65 24.40 5.32 -7.62
C ALA A 65 23.11 5.61 -6.82
N TYR A 66 23.22 5.72 -5.51
CA TYR A 66 22.14 6.20 -4.64
C TYR A 66 22.42 7.63 -4.21
N ASP A 67 21.41 8.50 -4.24
CA ASP A 67 21.52 9.85 -3.70
C ASP A 67 20.22 10.31 -2.99
N GLU A 68 20.32 11.47 -2.32
CA GLU A 68 19.19 12.02 -1.57
C GLU A 68 18.11 12.67 -2.45
N ALA A 69 18.46 13.13 -3.65
CA ALA A 69 17.56 13.83 -4.57
C ALA A 69 16.55 12.87 -5.21
N HIS A 70 16.90 11.59 -5.29
CA HIS A 70 16.06 10.51 -5.80
C HIS A 70 15.14 9.88 -4.75
N VAL A 71 15.06 10.50 -3.57
CA VAL A 71 14.10 10.15 -2.51
C VAL A 71 13.23 11.36 -2.21
N SER A 72 11.93 11.23 -2.41
CA SER A 72 10.97 12.29 -2.09
C SER A 72 9.70 11.74 -1.45
N VAL A 73 8.89 12.64 -0.92
CA VAL A 73 7.53 12.36 -0.47
C VAL A 73 6.59 13.20 -1.34
N GLY A 74 5.48 12.62 -1.77
CA GLY A 74 4.54 13.28 -2.68
C GLY A 74 3.14 12.68 -2.63
N LYS A 75 2.37 12.94 -3.70
CA LYS A 75 1.02 12.43 -3.89
C LYS A 75 0.94 11.54 -5.13
N ASP A 76 0.34 10.36 -5.00
CA ASP A 76 -0.03 9.46 -6.11
C ASP A 76 -1.48 9.02 -5.91
N ASP A 77 -2.36 9.31 -6.87
CA ASP A 77 -3.80 9.03 -6.80
C ASP A 77 -4.46 9.46 -5.46
N GLY A 78 -4.07 10.65 -4.96
CA GLY A 78 -4.59 11.22 -3.71
C GLY A 78 -3.95 10.68 -2.41
N LYS A 79 -3.06 9.68 -2.49
CA LYS A 79 -2.36 9.10 -1.33
C LYS A 79 -1.03 9.81 -1.08
N SER A 80 -0.70 10.05 0.18
CA SER A 80 0.66 10.41 0.61
C SER A 80 1.57 9.20 0.41
N VAL A 81 2.72 9.38 -0.26
CA VAL A 81 3.63 8.28 -0.62
C VAL A 81 5.10 8.67 -0.51
N LEU A 82 5.93 7.71 -0.12
CA LEU A 82 7.37 7.72 -0.38
C LEU A 82 7.62 7.37 -1.86
N ILE A 83 8.46 8.14 -2.52
CA ILE A 83 8.81 7.97 -3.93
C ILE A 83 10.33 7.76 -4.01
N LEU A 84 10.73 6.60 -4.52
CA LEU A 84 12.10 6.29 -4.92
C LEU A 84 12.18 6.36 -6.43
N THR A 85 12.85 7.37 -6.97
CA THR A 85 12.94 7.59 -8.41
C THR A 85 14.20 6.93 -8.94
N ALA A 86 14.07 6.03 -9.91
CA ALA A 86 15.21 5.57 -10.71
C ALA A 86 15.23 6.35 -12.03
N GLU A 87 16.38 6.92 -12.39
CA GLU A 87 16.58 7.60 -13.67
C GLU A 87 17.84 7.13 -14.37
N ARG A 88 17.85 7.23 -15.70
CA ARG A 88 19.06 7.02 -16.51
C ARG A 88 19.36 8.29 -17.30
N LYS A 89 20.57 8.83 -17.11
CA LYS A 89 21.10 9.97 -17.84
C LYS A 89 22.37 9.54 -18.57
N GLY A 90 22.22 9.18 -19.84
CA GLY A 90 23.30 8.59 -20.63
C GLY A 90 23.74 7.22 -20.09
N ASN A 91 24.99 7.12 -19.63
CA ASN A 91 25.54 5.92 -19.02
C ASN A 91 25.38 5.87 -17.48
N LYS A 92 24.90 6.95 -16.85
CA LYS A 92 24.67 6.99 -15.41
C LYS A 92 23.26 6.54 -15.08
N ILE A 93 23.14 5.67 -14.10
CA ILE A 93 21.87 5.29 -13.47
C ILE A 93 21.91 5.81 -12.04
N ILE A 94 20.83 6.42 -11.59
CA ILE A 94 20.71 6.96 -10.23
C ILE A 94 19.38 6.49 -9.66
N SER A 95 19.35 6.17 -8.37
CA SER A 95 18.14 5.75 -7.67
C SER A 95 18.08 6.27 -6.23
N GLY A 96 16.95 6.02 -5.55
CA GLY A 96 16.75 6.34 -4.15
C GLY A 96 16.83 5.10 -3.26
N ARG A 97 17.42 5.25 -2.06
CA ARG A 97 17.45 4.23 -1.01
C ARG A 97 17.25 4.87 0.35
N VAL A 98 16.49 4.20 1.22
CA VAL A 98 16.26 4.65 2.60
C VAL A 98 16.41 3.50 3.60
N ASN A 99 16.78 3.84 4.83
CA ASN A 99 16.75 2.89 5.95
C ASN A 99 16.35 3.58 7.26
N SER A 100 15.98 2.79 8.27
CA SER A 100 15.68 3.26 9.62
C SER A 100 16.74 2.89 10.66
N LYS A 101 17.96 2.52 10.22
CA LYS A 101 19.03 2.04 11.10
C LYS A 101 19.38 3.10 12.14
N GLY A 102 19.43 2.68 13.41
CA GLY A 102 19.71 3.56 14.55
C GLY A 102 18.58 4.53 14.92
N LYS A 103 17.44 4.46 14.22
CA LYS A 103 16.27 5.34 14.43
C LYS A 103 15.04 4.56 14.85
N LYS A 104 14.60 3.62 14.02
CA LYS A 104 13.48 2.74 14.31
C LYS A 104 13.85 1.30 13.98
N SER A 105 13.68 0.42 14.96
CA SER A 105 13.86 -1.02 14.83
C SER A 105 12.72 -1.74 15.53
N PHE A 106 12.45 -2.95 15.11
CA PHE A 106 11.45 -3.83 15.69
C PHE A 106 12.08 -5.18 15.99
N LYS A 107 11.44 -5.93 16.88
CA LYS A 107 11.75 -7.33 17.15
C LYS A 107 10.41 -8.02 17.37
N TYR A 108 10.14 -9.05 16.56
CA TYR A 108 8.83 -9.71 16.48
C TYR A 108 7.72 -8.78 15.98
N GLY A 109 6.52 -9.36 15.84
CA GLY A 109 5.34 -8.68 15.31
C GLY A 109 5.24 -8.76 13.79
N ARG A 110 4.26 -8.06 13.24
CA ARG A 110 3.98 -7.96 11.82
C ARG A 110 4.46 -6.63 11.28
N ILE A 111 4.95 -6.67 10.03
CA ILE A 111 5.30 -5.47 9.28
C ILE A 111 4.65 -5.58 7.92
N GLU A 112 4.02 -4.49 7.52
CA GLU A 112 3.34 -4.38 6.25
C GLU A 112 3.77 -3.08 5.57
N ALA A 113 3.87 -3.13 4.24
CA ALA A 113 4.04 -1.96 3.40
C ALA A 113 3.10 -2.10 2.20
N SER A 114 2.40 -1.02 1.86
CA SER A 114 1.58 -0.94 0.65
C SER A 114 2.39 -0.30 -0.46
N ILE A 115 2.92 -1.11 -1.39
CA ILE A 115 3.91 -0.67 -2.39
C ILE A 115 3.32 -0.79 -3.80
N LYS A 116 3.38 0.31 -4.59
CA LYS A 116 3.16 0.30 -6.04
C LYS A 116 4.50 0.07 -6.73
N ILE A 117 4.67 -1.09 -7.36
CA ILE A 117 5.94 -1.51 -7.96
C ILE A 117 5.98 -1.13 -9.45
N PRO A 118 7.09 -0.58 -9.99
CA PRO A 118 7.23 -0.31 -11.42
C PRO A 118 7.27 -1.62 -12.22
N LYS A 119 7.09 -1.55 -13.54
CA LYS A 119 7.38 -2.71 -14.39
C LYS A 119 8.89 -3.00 -14.31
N THR A 120 9.26 -4.16 -13.76
CA THR A 120 10.66 -4.46 -13.39
C THR A 120 11.51 -5.06 -14.50
N ALA A 121 10.95 -5.26 -15.70
CA ALA A 121 11.69 -5.84 -16.82
C ALA A 121 13.01 -5.09 -17.10
N ASN A 122 14.02 -5.82 -17.56
CA ASN A 122 15.34 -5.29 -17.94
C ASN A 122 16.19 -4.69 -16.79
N GLY A 123 16.05 -5.21 -15.55
CA GLY A 123 17.05 -5.02 -14.49
C GLY A 123 16.68 -4.06 -13.36
N LEU A 124 15.45 -3.56 -13.30
CA LEU A 124 14.96 -2.85 -12.10
C LEU A 124 14.74 -3.86 -10.97
N TRP A 125 15.24 -3.55 -9.78
CA TRP A 125 15.21 -4.43 -8.62
C TRP A 125 14.71 -3.71 -7.36
N PRO A 126 13.37 -3.61 -7.14
CA PRO A 126 12.80 -3.07 -5.91
C PRO A 126 12.86 -4.12 -4.78
N ALA A 127 13.03 -3.65 -3.54
CA ALA A 127 13.09 -4.49 -2.34
C ALA A 127 12.43 -3.78 -1.13
N PHE A 128 11.86 -4.57 -0.23
CA PHE A 128 11.35 -4.18 1.08
C PHE A 128 11.84 -5.16 2.12
#